data_AF-A0A7Y2ZY82-F1
#
_entry.id   AF-A0A7Y2ZY82-F1
#
_cell.length_a   1.000
_cell.length_b   1.000
_cell.length_c   1.000
_cell.angle_alpha   90.00
_cell.angle_beta   90.00
_cell.angle_gamma   90.00
#
_symmetry.space_group_name_H-M   'P 1'
#
loop_
_entity.id
_entity.type
_entity.pdbx_description
1 polymer ?
#
loop_
_entity_poly.entity_id
_entity_poly.type
_entity_poly.pdbx_seq_one_letter_code
_entity_poly.pdbx_strand_id
1 'polypeptide(L)'
;IRDLDAGSWFAKTDPHQQIRAGNISQSDLESYGGITVPTLTEALELTQKFNWKINLEIKALPDDMKHFPILDHMFGELDQLEFYIDQLVISSFDHDFLREIQKQRPEYTVQALIGYPETKPLDWENFEFATYNVNRKLTTPEEVYQITQKGIKINLYTVNDKNDMIEFIQAGASGIITDYPQIMTEMGHGR
;
A
#
# COMPACT_ATOMS: atom_id res chain seq x y z
N ILE A 1 16.43 -7.56 12.96
CA ILE A 1 16.01 -6.99 11.64
C ILE A 1 16.96 -5.88 11.17
N ARG A 2 17.46 -5.02 12.07
CA ARG A 2 18.39 -3.93 11.72
C ARG A 2 19.79 -4.37 11.28
N ASP A 3 20.18 -5.63 11.51
CA ASP A 3 21.46 -6.16 11.02
C ASP A 3 21.41 -6.65 9.56
N LEU A 4 20.22 -6.61 8.92
CA LEU A 4 20.05 -7.03 7.53
C LEU A 4 20.40 -5.88 6.58
N ASP A 5 21.28 -6.16 5.62
CA ASP A 5 21.50 -5.30 4.46
C ASP A 5 20.31 -5.44 3.49
N ALA A 6 19.40 -4.48 3.58
CA ALA A 6 18.14 -4.45 2.84
C ALA A 6 18.30 -3.88 1.42
N GLY A 7 19.44 -3.27 1.07
CA GLY A 7 19.63 -2.59 -0.21
C GLY A 7 20.57 -3.31 -1.17
N SER A 8 21.64 -3.95 -0.68
CA SER A 8 22.65 -4.59 -1.54
C SER A 8 22.08 -5.66 -2.47
N TRP A 9 21.00 -6.34 -2.09
CA TRP A 9 20.37 -7.33 -2.96
C TRP A 9 19.86 -6.68 -4.25
N PHE A 10 19.17 -5.53 -4.16
CA PHE A 10 18.65 -4.81 -5.32
C PHE A 10 19.75 -4.34 -6.27
N ALA A 11 20.85 -3.82 -5.72
CA ALA A 11 22.01 -3.40 -6.51
C ALA A 11 22.69 -4.58 -7.25
N LYS A 12 22.64 -5.80 -6.69
CA LYS A 12 23.29 -7.00 -7.25
C LYS A 12 22.42 -7.75 -8.24
N THR A 13 21.11 -7.82 -8.01
CA THR A 13 20.22 -8.72 -8.76
C THR A 13 19.37 -8.01 -9.81
N ASP A 14 19.24 -6.69 -9.74
CA ASP A 14 18.40 -5.88 -10.64
C ASP A 14 17.02 -6.53 -10.92
N PRO A 15 16.24 -6.86 -9.86
CA PRO A 15 15.09 -7.75 -9.96
C PRO A 15 13.97 -7.19 -10.87
N HIS A 16 13.94 -5.86 -11.04
CA HIS A 16 12.99 -5.14 -11.88
C HIS A 16 13.63 -4.59 -13.16
N GLN A 17 14.89 -4.93 -13.45
CA GLN A 17 15.64 -4.53 -14.66
C GLN A 17 15.81 -3.00 -14.83
N GLN A 18 15.67 -2.23 -13.75
CA GLN A 18 15.73 -0.76 -13.77
C GLN A 18 17.17 -0.25 -13.87
N ILE A 19 18.14 -1.01 -13.35
CA ILE A 19 19.56 -0.69 -13.49
C ILE A 19 19.96 -0.89 -14.95
N ARG A 20 19.62 -2.04 -15.53
CA ARG A 20 19.85 -2.33 -16.95
C ARG A 20 19.16 -1.36 -17.88
N ALA A 21 17.97 -0.88 -17.51
CA ALA A 21 17.23 0.13 -18.27
C ALA A 21 17.86 1.54 -18.19
N GLY A 22 18.84 1.78 -17.30
CA GLY A 22 19.48 3.08 -17.12
C GLY A 22 18.65 4.06 -16.29
N ASN A 23 17.64 3.58 -15.54
CA ASN A 23 16.75 4.42 -14.74
C ASN A 23 17.33 4.75 -13.35
N ILE A 24 18.41 4.08 -12.94
CA ILE A 24 19.07 4.26 -11.65
C ILE A 24 20.46 4.83 -11.87
N SER A 25 20.80 5.92 -11.19
CA SER A 25 22.12 6.54 -11.31
C SER A 25 23.19 5.73 -10.57
N GLN A 26 24.45 5.88 -10.95
CA GLN A 26 25.56 5.23 -10.25
C GLN A 26 25.62 5.66 -8.76
N SER A 27 25.32 6.92 -8.47
CA SER A 27 25.25 7.42 -7.08
C SER A 27 24.13 6.78 -6.27
N ASP A 28 22.98 6.50 -6.88
CA ASP A 28 21.88 5.81 -6.19
C ASP A 28 22.28 4.37 -5.87
N LEU A 29 22.92 3.66 -6.81
CA LEU A 29 23.41 2.30 -6.58
C LEU A 29 24.41 2.22 -5.43
N GLU A 30 25.32 3.18 -5.35
CA GLU A 30 26.30 3.28 -4.27
C GLU A 30 25.63 3.54 -2.91
N SER A 31 24.48 4.23 -2.91
CA SER A 31 23.71 4.50 -1.68
C SER A 31 22.96 3.29 -1.12
N TYR A 32 22.76 2.22 -1.91
CA TYR A 32 21.98 1.05 -1.48
C TYR A 32 22.70 0.18 -0.45
N GLY A 33 24.03 0.18 -0.47
CA GLY A 33 24.82 -0.68 0.43
C GLY A 33 24.62 -0.31 1.89
N GLY A 34 24.28 -1.31 2.73
CA GLY A 34 24.16 -1.11 4.17
C GLY A 34 22.90 -0.37 4.62
N ILE A 35 21.93 -0.15 3.72
CA ILE A 35 20.58 0.29 4.13
C ILE A 35 19.97 -0.78 5.02
N THR A 36 19.37 -0.35 6.14
CA THR A 36 18.68 -1.22 7.08
C THR A 36 17.17 -1.12 6.91
N VAL A 37 16.44 -2.12 7.37
CA VAL A 37 14.97 -2.08 7.38
C VAL A 37 14.52 -0.97 8.36
N PRO A 38 13.71 0.01 7.91
CA PRO A 38 13.22 1.06 8.80
C PRO A 38 12.26 0.49 9.84
N THR A 39 12.24 1.09 11.02
CA THR A 39 11.16 0.92 11.99
C THR A 39 9.91 1.66 11.53
N LEU A 40 8.76 1.32 12.12
CA LEU A 40 7.52 2.05 11.90
C LEU A 40 7.68 3.53 12.27
N THR A 41 8.27 3.82 13.44
CA THR A 41 8.57 5.19 13.88
C THR A 41 9.38 5.97 12.84
N GLU A 42 10.50 5.42 12.34
CA GLU A 42 11.34 6.09 11.33
C GLU A 42 10.57 6.37 10.02
N ALA A 43 9.69 5.45 9.61
CA ALA A 43 8.86 5.64 8.43
C ALA A 43 7.81 6.75 8.65
N LEU A 44 7.14 6.76 9.81
CA LEU A 44 6.13 7.76 10.16
C LEU A 44 6.74 9.17 10.29
N GLU A 45 7.90 9.29 10.95
CA GLU A 45 8.64 10.55 11.04
C GLU A 45 9.01 11.10 9.65
N LEU A 46 9.44 10.22 8.74
CA LEU A 46 9.73 10.58 7.36
C LEU A 46 8.48 11.09 6.64
N THR A 47 7.36 10.40 6.80
CA THR A 47 6.06 10.79 6.23
C THR A 47 5.63 12.18 6.71
N GLN A 48 5.71 12.45 8.02
CA GLN A 48 5.40 13.78 8.57
C GLN A 48 6.35 14.87 8.04
N LYS A 49 7.65 14.57 8.01
CA LYS A 49 8.68 15.50 7.53
C LYS A 49 8.41 15.99 6.10
N PHE A 50 7.90 15.12 5.24
CA PHE A 50 7.57 15.45 3.86
C PHE A 50 6.09 15.79 3.63
N ASN A 51 5.28 15.84 4.69
CA ASN A 51 3.84 16.09 4.64
C ASN A 51 3.12 15.14 3.65
N TRP A 52 3.52 13.87 3.67
CA TRP A 52 2.93 12.84 2.83
C TRP A 52 1.72 12.19 3.50
N LYS A 53 0.89 11.54 2.68
CA LYS A 53 -0.04 10.53 3.17
C LYS A 53 0.63 9.16 3.12
N ILE A 54 0.23 8.27 4.02
CA ILE A 54 0.70 6.89 4.10
C ILE A 54 -0.47 5.93 4.13
N ASN A 55 -0.36 4.87 3.33
CA ASN A 55 -1.17 3.66 3.49
C ASN A 55 -0.34 2.64 4.27
N LEU A 56 -0.66 2.45 5.55
CA LEU A 56 0.00 1.49 6.43
C LEU A 56 -0.70 0.14 6.35
N GLU A 57 -0.09 -0.81 5.63
CA GLU A 57 -0.62 -2.17 5.53
C GLU A 57 -0.21 -3.02 6.74
N ILE A 58 -1.20 -3.57 7.45
CA ILE A 58 -1.01 -4.63 8.43
C ILE A 58 -0.96 -5.97 7.71
N LYS A 59 0.20 -6.63 7.75
CA LYS A 59 0.39 -7.98 7.22
C LYS A 59 -0.08 -9.03 8.22
N ALA A 60 -0.59 -10.15 7.69
CA ALA A 60 -0.91 -11.32 8.51
C ALA A 60 0.32 -11.76 9.30
N LEU A 61 0.11 -12.00 10.60
CA LEU A 61 1.16 -12.46 11.49
C LEU A 61 1.43 -13.95 11.25
N PRO A 62 2.69 -14.40 11.31
CA PRO A 62 2.99 -15.83 11.31
C PRO A 62 2.37 -16.50 12.54
N ASP A 63 2.12 -17.81 12.45
CA ASP A 63 1.38 -18.57 13.48
C ASP A 63 1.97 -18.45 14.89
N ASP A 64 3.30 -18.34 15.00
CA ASP A 64 4.04 -18.18 16.25
C ASP A 64 3.92 -16.77 16.86
N MET A 65 3.47 -15.78 16.07
CA MET A 65 3.22 -14.40 16.49
C MET A 65 1.74 -14.04 16.56
N LYS A 66 0.81 -15.00 16.42
CA LYS A 66 -0.65 -14.72 16.43
C LYS A 66 -1.18 -13.96 17.65
N HIS A 67 -0.44 -13.97 18.77
CA HIS A 67 -0.79 -13.25 20.01
C HIS A 67 0.00 -11.95 20.19
N PHE A 68 0.86 -11.59 19.24
CA PHE A 68 1.58 -10.32 19.28
C PHE A 68 0.56 -9.17 19.17
N PRO A 69 0.57 -8.21 20.11
CA PRO A 69 -0.43 -7.15 20.17
C PRO A 69 -0.10 -6.05 19.15
N ILE A 70 -0.16 -6.38 17.86
CA ILE A 70 0.30 -5.50 16.78
C ILE A 70 -0.47 -4.16 16.76
N LEU A 71 -1.77 -4.19 17.03
CA LEU A 71 -2.60 -2.98 17.07
C LEU A 71 -2.18 -2.05 18.21
N ASP A 72 -1.96 -2.59 19.42
CA ASP A 72 -1.54 -1.78 20.57
C ASP A 72 -0.18 -1.11 20.32
N HIS A 73 0.76 -1.85 19.69
CA HIS A 73 2.06 -1.29 19.31
C HIS A 73 1.92 -0.19 18.25
N MET A 74 1.14 -0.44 17.20
CA MET A 74 0.90 0.54 16.13
C MET A 74 0.22 1.80 16.68
N PHE A 75 -0.82 1.66 17.49
CA PHE A 75 -1.50 2.79 18.13
C PHE A 75 -0.55 3.55 19.06
N GLY A 76 0.26 2.85 19.84
CA GLY A 76 1.26 3.47 20.70
C GLY A 76 2.26 4.34 19.92
N GLU A 77 2.74 3.90 18.77
CA GLU A 77 3.65 4.70 17.93
C GLU A 77 2.96 5.90 17.28
N LEU A 78 1.74 5.72 16.76
CA LEU A 78 0.95 6.80 16.19
C LEU A 78 0.60 7.89 17.23
N ASP A 79 0.21 7.47 18.44
CA ASP A 79 -0.14 8.36 19.54
C ASP A 79 1.11 9.12 20.05
N GLN A 80 2.27 8.44 20.16
CA GLN A 80 3.52 9.08 20.58
C GLN A 80 4.03 10.14 19.60
N LEU A 81 3.81 9.94 18.31
CA LEU A 81 4.20 10.89 17.26
C LEU A 81 3.14 11.97 16.99
N GLU A 82 2.01 11.95 17.71
CA GLU A 82 0.84 12.78 17.45
C GLU A 82 0.47 12.77 15.94
N PHE A 83 0.44 11.57 15.35
CA PHE A 83 0.36 11.43 13.90
C PHE A 83 -0.94 12.00 13.32
N TYR A 84 -0.84 12.76 12.24
CA TYR A 84 -1.99 13.43 11.63
C TYR A 84 -2.92 12.41 10.98
N ILE A 85 -4.14 12.29 11.51
CA ILE A 85 -5.14 11.30 11.06
C ILE A 85 -5.44 11.45 9.55
N ASP A 86 -5.47 12.68 9.03
CA ASP A 86 -5.73 12.96 7.60
C ASP A 86 -4.61 12.46 6.65
N GLN A 87 -3.43 12.15 7.20
CA GLN A 87 -2.31 11.54 6.49
C GLN A 87 -2.34 10.01 6.55
N LEU A 88 -3.17 9.41 7.40
CA LEU A 88 -3.15 7.98 7.68
C LEU A 88 -4.32 7.25 7.01
N VAL A 89 -3.97 6.18 6.31
CA VAL A 89 -4.87 5.12 5.91
C VAL A 89 -4.29 3.81 6.40
N ILE A 90 -5.12 2.90 6.93
CA ILE A 90 -4.68 1.57 7.33
C ILE A 90 -5.33 0.53 6.41
N SER A 91 -4.57 -0.45 5.95
CA SER A 91 -5.12 -1.54 5.12
C SER A 91 -4.67 -2.91 5.60
N SER A 92 -5.46 -3.95 5.28
CA SER A 92 -5.09 -5.34 5.57
C SER A 92 -5.89 -6.33 4.74
N PHE A 93 -5.30 -7.50 4.47
CA PHE A 93 -6.03 -8.68 3.98
C PHE A 93 -6.77 -9.41 5.10
N ASP A 94 -6.32 -9.22 6.35
CA ASP A 94 -7.00 -9.74 7.53
C ASP A 94 -8.01 -8.69 8.00
N HIS A 95 -9.26 -8.87 7.57
CA HIS A 95 -10.34 -7.91 7.82
C HIS A 95 -10.74 -7.87 9.30
N ASP A 96 -10.32 -8.83 10.15
CA ASP A 96 -10.53 -8.75 11.60
C ASP A 96 -9.74 -7.60 12.22
N PHE A 97 -8.53 -7.33 11.74
CA PHE A 97 -7.79 -6.13 12.18
C PHE A 97 -8.53 -4.85 11.83
N LEU A 98 -9.12 -4.77 10.62
CA LEU A 98 -9.84 -3.57 10.19
C LEU A 98 -11.10 -3.34 11.03
N ARG A 99 -11.86 -4.40 11.32
CA ARG A 99 -13.01 -4.35 12.23
C ARG A 99 -12.62 -3.87 13.62
N GLU A 100 -11.54 -4.42 14.17
CA GLU A 100 -11.09 -4.04 15.51
C GLU A 100 -10.57 -2.59 15.55
N ILE A 101 -9.88 -2.12 14.50
CA ILE A 101 -9.47 -0.72 14.37
C ILE A 101 -10.70 0.20 14.32
N GLN A 102 -11.70 -0.09 13.48
CA GLN A 102 -12.92 0.74 13.40
C GLN A 102 -13.66 0.82 14.74
N LYS A 103 -13.56 -0.22 15.57
CA LYS A 103 -14.16 -0.24 16.90
C LYS A 103 -13.36 0.56 17.94
N GLN A 104 -12.03 0.48 17.91
CA GLN A 104 -11.17 1.15 18.90
C GLN A 104 -10.79 2.60 18.54
N ARG A 105 -10.67 2.88 17.24
CA ARG A 105 -10.22 4.14 16.64
C ARG A 105 -11.11 4.47 15.42
N PRO A 106 -12.41 4.74 15.60
CA PRO A 106 -13.35 5.00 14.50
C PRO A 106 -12.99 6.21 13.62
N GLU A 107 -12.11 7.08 14.10
CA GLU A 107 -11.53 8.20 13.36
C GLU A 107 -10.51 7.77 12.30
N TYR A 108 -9.94 6.58 12.38
CA TYR A 108 -8.98 6.08 11.39
C TYR A 108 -9.68 5.55 10.14
N THR A 109 -9.17 5.94 8.97
CA THR A 109 -9.64 5.41 7.70
C THR A 109 -9.03 4.03 7.44
N VAL A 110 -9.89 3.03 7.22
CA VAL A 110 -9.48 1.66 6.84
C VAL A 110 -9.81 1.32 5.39
N GLN A 111 -8.99 0.47 4.76
CA GLN A 111 -9.21 -0.04 3.40
C GLN A 111 -8.96 -1.55 3.34
N ALA A 112 -9.94 -2.29 2.85
CA ALA A 112 -9.85 -3.76 2.77
C ALA A 112 -9.05 -4.22 1.56
N LEU A 113 -8.00 -5.01 1.78
CA LEU A 113 -7.27 -5.66 0.69
C LEU A 113 -8.00 -6.96 0.29
N ILE A 114 -8.19 -7.16 -1.02
CA ILE A 114 -8.80 -8.36 -1.59
C ILE A 114 -8.07 -8.80 -2.87
N GLY A 115 -8.17 -10.09 -3.19
CA GLY A 115 -7.53 -10.68 -4.37
C GLY A 115 -6.25 -11.44 -4.08
N TYR A 116 -6.19 -12.07 -2.90
CA TYR A 116 -5.18 -13.07 -2.54
C TYR A 116 -5.84 -14.30 -1.90
N PRO A 117 -5.49 -15.54 -2.30
CA PRO A 117 -4.62 -15.88 -3.43
C PRO A 117 -5.24 -15.49 -4.77
N GLU A 118 -4.41 -15.24 -5.79
CA GLU A 118 -4.85 -14.83 -7.14
C GLU A 118 -5.71 -15.88 -7.86
N THR A 119 -5.87 -17.07 -7.29
CA THR A 119 -6.64 -18.17 -7.86
C THR A 119 -8.12 -18.13 -7.50
N LYS A 120 -8.55 -17.21 -6.64
CA LYS A 120 -9.96 -17.09 -6.22
C LYS A 120 -10.59 -15.87 -6.88
N PRO A 121 -11.81 -16.00 -7.43
CA PRO A 121 -12.55 -14.85 -7.94
C PRO A 121 -12.87 -13.88 -6.81
N LEU A 122 -13.03 -12.61 -7.14
CA LEU A 122 -13.48 -11.59 -6.20
C LEU A 122 -14.98 -11.77 -5.93
N ASP A 123 -15.39 -11.52 -4.69
CA ASP A 123 -16.81 -11.38 -4.31
C ASP A 123 -17.17 -9.90 -4.36
N TRP A 124 -18.13 -9.55 -5.22
CA TRP A 124 -18.63 -8.19 -5.43
C TRP A 124 -20.06 -7.98 -4.90
N GLU A 125 -20.58 -8.93 -4.12
CA GLU A 125 -21.96 -8.91 -3.61
C GLU A 125 -22.04 -8.37 -2.18
N ASN A 126 -21.02 -8.63 -1.35
CA ASN A 126 -21.06 -8.30 0.08
C ASN A 126 -19.93 -7.33 0.47
N PHE A 127 -20.22 -6.03 0.40
CA PHE A 127 -19.29 -5.00 0.84
C PHE A 127 -19.50 -4.65 2.32
N GLU A 128 -18.45 -4.85 3.11
CA GLU A 128 -18.39 -4.48 4.54
C GLU A 128 -17.70 -3.12 4.74
N PHE A 129 -16.75 -2.78 3.87
CA PHE A 129 -15.92 -1.59 3.99
C PHE A 129 -16.26 -0.54 2.92
N ALA A 130 -15.98 0.74 3.21
CA ALA A 130 -16.24 1.82 2.25
C ALA A 130 -15.23 1.85 1.08
N THR A 131 -14.04 1.27 1.27
CA THR A 131 -12.95 1.28 0.28
C THR A 131 -12.24 -0.07 0.23
N TYR A 132 -11.98 -0.54 -0.98
CA TYR A 132 -11.24 -1.78 -1.24
C TYR A 132 -10.00 -1.51 -2.08
N ASN A 133 -8.88 -2.10 -1.68
CA ASN A 133 -7.66 -2.21 -2.45
C ASN A 133 -7.70 -3.58 -3.14
N VAL A 134 -7.72 -3.60 -4.47
CA VAL A 134 -8.05 -4.80 -5.25
C VAL A 134 -6.89 -5.21 -6.15
N ASN A 135 -6.60 -6.50 -6.20
CA ASN A 135 -5.62 -7.02 -7.15
C ASN A 135 -6.07 -6.76 -8.60
N ARG A 136 -5.34 -5.93 -9.34
CA ARG A 136 -5.69 -5.53 -10.72
C ARG A 136 -5.89 -6.72 -11.64
N LYS A 137 -5.20 -7.84 -11.39
CA LYS A 137 -5.27 -9.03 -12.24
C LYS A 137 -6.62 -9.77 -12.16
N LEU A 138 -7.43 -9.47 -11.15
CA LEU A 138 -8.68 -10.18 -10.86
C LEU A 138 -9.92 -9.33 -11.16
N THR A 139 -9.74 -8.18 -11.78
CA THR A 139 -10.83 -7.27 -12.11
C THR A 139 -10.58 -6.61 -13.45
N THR A 140 -11.66 -6.15 -14.06
CA THR A 140 -11.66 -5.37 -15.31
C THR A 140 -12.07 -3.93 -15.03
N PRO A 141 -11.73 -2.97 -15.93
CA PRO A 141 -12.24 -1.61 -15.85
C PRO A 141 -13.78 -1.55 -15.79
N GLU A 142 -14.47 -2.43 -16.53
CA GLU A 142 -15.94 -2.50 -16.49
C GLU A 142 -16.47 -2.86 -15.09
N GLU A 143 -15.89 -3.88 -14.44
CA GLU A 143 -16.27 -4.24 -13.07
C GLU A 143 -16.01 -3.09 -12.10
N VAL A 144 -14.85 -2.43 -12.18
CA VAL A 144 -14.53 -1.26 -11.35
C VAL A 144 -15.56 -0.15 -11.54
N TYR A 145 -15.94 0.14 -12.78
CA TYR A 145 -16.98 1.12 -13.07
C TYR A 145 -18.30 0.74 -12.40
N GLN A 146 -18.77 -0.50 -12.58
CA GLN A 146 -20.03 -0.95 -11.99
C GLN A 146 -20.04 -0.90 -10.46
N ILE A 147 -18.91 -1.21 -9.80
CA ILE A 147 -18.81 -1.20 -8.34
C ILE A 147 -18.71 0.22 -7.79
N THR A 148 -17.98 1.11 -8.47
CA THR A 148 -17.89 2.52 -8.07
C THR A 148 -19.24 3.24 -8.18
N GLN A 149 -20.11 2.85 -9.12
CA GLN A 149 -21.50 3.35 -9.20
C GLN A 149 -22.35 3.00 -7.97
N LYS A 150 -21.97 1.97 -7.19
CA LYS A 150 -22.63 1.62 -5.92
C LYS A 150 -22.13 2.44 -4.73
N GLY A 151 -21.23 3.40 -4.95
CA GLY A 151 -20.64 4.23 -3.90
C GLY A 151 -19.45 3.58 -3.18
N ILE A 152 -18.98 2.42 -3.65
CA ILE A 152 -17.80 1.75 -3.12
C ILE A 152 -16.55 2.32 -3.78
N LYS A 153 -15.56 2.75 -2.98
CA LYS A 153 -14.27 3.23 -3.51
C LYS A 153 -13.37 2.05 -3.82
N ILE A 154 -12.79 2.04 -5.01
CA ILE A 154 -11.88 0.97 -5.46
C ILE A 154 -10.51 1.57 -5.76
N ASN A 155 -9.47 1.09 -5.08
CA ASN A 155 -8.09 1.30 -5.45
C ASN A 155 -7.53 -0.01 -6.05
N LEU A 156 -6.54 0.08 -6.93
CA LEU A 156 -5.95 -1.10 -7.58
C LEU A 156 -4.48 -1.26 -7.20
N TYR A 157 -4.07 -2.50 -6.92
CA TYR A 157 -2.66 -2.87 -6.75
C TYR A 157 -2.30 -4.14 -7.56
N THR A 158 -1.06 -4.36 -7.99
CA THR A 158 -0.08 -3.32 -8.33
C THR A 158 -0.25 -3.01 -9.81
N VAL A 159 -0.57 -1.76 -10.15
CA VAL A 159 -0.76 -1.33 -11.54
C VAL A 159 0.52 -0.65 -12.02
N ASN A 160 1.25 -1.33 -12.91
CA ASN A 160 2.56 -0.87 -13.39
C ASN A 160 2.56 -0.46 -14.87
N ASP A 161 1.55 -0.88 -15.63
CA ASP A 161 1.38 -0.50 -17.04
C ASP A 161 0.61 0.81 -17.16
N LYS A 162 1.09 1.71 -18.02
CA LYS A 162 0.49 3.03 -18.23
C LYS A 162 -0.93 2.95 -18.81
N ASN A 163 -1.20 2.03 -19.72
CA ASN A 163 -2.52 1.89 -20.31
C ASN A 163 -3.50 1.35 -19.27
N ASP A 164 -3.10 0.36 -18.47
CA ASP A 164 -3.92 -0.10 -17.34
C ASP A 164 -4.25 1.04 -16.36
N MET A 165 -3.27 1.88 -16.01
CA MET A 165 -3.51 3.05 -15.16
C MET A 165 -4.59 3.95 -15.75
N ILE A 166 -4.48 4.29 -17.04
CA ILE A 166 -5.44 5.14 -17.75
C ILE A 166 -6.84 4.51 -17.73
N GLU A 167 -6.95 3.23 -18.09
CA GLU A 167 -8.23 2.53 -18.17
C GLU A 167 -8.92 2.45 -16.81
N PHE A 168 -8.19 2.10 -15.74
CA PHE A 168 -8.77 2.03 -14.40
C PHE A 168 -9.13 3.42 -13.84
N ILE A 169 -8.33 4.44 -14.10
CA ILE A 169 -8.66 5.82 -13.72
C ILE A 169 -9.95 6.27 -14.43
N GLN A 170 -10.08 6.00 -15.73
CA GLN A 170 -11.28 6.33 -16.51
C GLN A 170 -12.51 5.55 -16.03
N ALA A 171 -12.33 4.32 -15.57
CA ALA A 171 -13.37 3.52 -14.95
C ALA A 171 -13.80 3.99 -13.55
N GLY A 172 -13.15 5.01 -12.99
CA GLY A 172 -13.53 5.59 -11.70
C GLY A 172 -12.76 5.04 -10.50
N ALA A 173 -11.60 4.40 -10.71
CA ALA A 173 -10.72 4.02 -9.62
C ALA A 173 -10.38 5.24 -8.74
N SER A 174 -10.50 5.07 -7.42
CA SER A 174 -10.21 6.09 -6.41
C SER A 174 -8.71 6.24 -6.12
N GLY A 175 -7.90 5.24 -6.50
CA GLY A 175 -6.48 5.22 -6.24
C GLY A 175 -5.75 4.13 -7.00
N ILE A 176 -4.47 4.36 -7.26
CA ILE A 176 -3.57 3.41 -7.93
C ILE A 176 -2.36 3.20 -7.03
N ILE A 177 -2.07 1.94 -6.72
CA ILE A 177 -0.87 1.50 -6.02
C ILE A 177 0.08 0.94 -7.10
N THR A 178 1.26 1.55 -7.23
CA THR A 178 2.19 1.29 -8.33
C THR A 178 3.63 1.27 -7.84
N ASP A 179 4.48 0.46 -8.49
CA ASP A 179 5.93 0.49 -8.30
C ASP A 179 6.60 1.63 -9.11
N TYR A 180 5.86 2.27 -10.03
CA TYR A 180 6.36 3.30 -10.94
C TYR A 180 5.58 4.62 -10.82
N PRO A 181 5.60 5.27 -9.64
CA PRO A 181 4.83 6.50 -9.39
C PRO A 181 5.20 7.66 -10.33
N GLN A 182 6.39 7.67 -10.91
CA GLN A 182 6.79 8.65 -11.93
C GLN A 182 5.88 8.65 -13.16
N ILE A 183 5.31 7.50 -13.55
CA ILE A 183 4.37 7.42 -14.68
C ILE A 183 3.09 8.20 -14.35
N MET A 184 2.61 8.12 -13.12
CA MET A 184 1.45 8.90 -12.66
C MET A 184 1.78 10.41 -12.70
N THR A 185 2.96 10.80 -12.23
CA THR A 185 3.41 12.21 -12.27
C THR A 185 3.47 12.75 -13.70
N GLU A 186 4.00 11.98 -14.64
CA GLU A 186 4.05 12.34 -16.07
C GLU A 186 2.65 12.50 -16.69
N MET A 187 1.66 11.76 -16.20
CA MET A 187 0.26 11.90 -16.59
C MET A 187 -0.45 13.07 -15.92
N GLY A 188 0.24 13.84 -15.06
CA GLY A 188 -0.33 14.97 -14.33
C GLY A 188 -1.03 14.58 -13.02
N HIS A 189 -0.80 13.36 -12.53
CA HIS A 189 -1.33 12.85 -11.27
C HIS A 189 -0.19 12.75 -10.24
N GLY A 190 -0.24 13.52 -9.15
CA GLY A 190 0.83 13.49 -8.14
C GLY A 190 0.87 14.75 -7.28
N ARG A 191 -0.09 14.87 -6.35
CA ARG A 191 -0.05 15.85 -5.26
C ARG A 191 -0.41 15.16 -3.96
#